data_AF-A0A947XX09-F1
#
_entry.id   AF-A0A947XX09-F1
#
_cell.length_a   1.000
_cell.length_b   1.000
_cell.length_c   1.000
_cell.angle_alpha   90.00
_cell.angle_beta   90.00
_cell.angle_gamma   90.00
#
_symmetry.space_group_name_H-M   'P 1'
#
loop_
_entity.id
_entity.type
_entity.pdbx_description
1 polymer ?
#
loop_
_entity_poly.entity_id
_entity_poly.type
_entity_poly.pdbx_seq_one_letter_code
_entity_poly.pdbx_strand_id
1 'polypeptide(L)'
;RIDRVGAYAARHAAKNVVAAGLASACEVQLSYSIGQARPVSVQVETFGTGRVSDTILAQRVLAHFDFRPAAIIRNFHLRQLPSQYRGGFYRRLAAYGQVGRMDLGLPWERTDRTALLLA
;
A
#
# COMPACT_ATOMS: atom_id res chain seq x y z
N ARG A 1 -14.44 -1.08 -3.03
CA ARG A 1 -14.23 -0.37 -4.33
C ARG A 1 -12.74 -0.19 -4.54
N ILE A 2 -12.32 -0.07 -5.79
CA ILE A 2 -10.90 0.06 -6.14
C ILE A 2 -10.27 1.31 -5.52
N ASP A 3 -11.02 2.41 -5.47
CA ASP A 3 -10.59 3.70 -4.91
C ASP A 3 -10.03 3.58 -3.49
N ARG A 4 -10.68 2.75 -2.66
CA ARG A 4 -10.24 2.50 -1.27
C ARG A 4 -9.08 1.52 -1.21
N VAL A 5 -9.23 0.36 -1.84
CA VAL A 5 -8.26 -0.74 -1.67
C VAL A 5 -6.94 -0.44 -2.38
N GLY A 6 -6.99 0.24 -3.53
CA GLY A 6 -5.83 0.73 -4.26
C GLY A 6 -5.04 1.73 -3.42
N ALA A 7 -5.71 2.71 -2.81
CA ALA A 7 -5.06 3.69 -1.93
C ALA A 7 -4.35 3.02 -0.73
N TYR A 8 -4.97 2.01 -0.11
CA TYR A 8 -4.34 1.25 0.97
C TYR A 8 -3.10 0.48 0.50
N ALA A 9 -3.16 -0.16 -0.67
CA ALA A 9 -2.01 -0.87 -1.22
C ALA A 9 -0.87 0.07 -1.61
N ALA A 10 -1.18 1.22 -2.22
CA ALA A 10 -0.20 2.26 -2.54
C ALA A 10 0.49 2.79 -1.27
N ARG A 11 -0.30 3.09 -0.22
CA ARG A 11 0.22 3.49 1.09
C ARG A 11 1.16 2.44 1.68
N HIS A 12 0.77 1.17 1.64
CA HIS A 12 1.59 0.06 2.15
C HIS A 12 2.92 -0.03 1.41
N ALA A 13 2.92 0.06 0.08
CA ALA A 13 4.13 0.06 -0.73
C ALA A 13 5.03 1.26 -0.41
N ALA A 14 4.50 2.49 -0.48
CA ALA A 14 5.25 3.71 -0.19
C ALA A 14 5.87 3.71 1.21
N LYS A 15 5.10 3.28 2.21
CA LYS A 15 5.58 3.20 3.60
C LYS A 15 6.71 2.19 3.75
N ASN A 16 6.64 1.04 3.06
CA ASN A 16 7.71 0.04 3.09
C ASN A 16 8.98 0.52 2.37
N VAL A 17 8.86 1.29 1.28
CA VAL A 17 10.02 1.91 0.62
C VAL A 17 10.75 2.84 1.57
N VAL A 18 10.03 3.75 2.25
CA VAL A 18 10.63 4.68 3.22
C VAL A 18 11.17 3.92 4.44
N ALA A 19 10.43 2.95 4.98
CA ALA A 19 10.87 2.16 6.13
C ALA A 19 12.08 1.26 5.83
N ALA A 20 12.28 0.85 4.58
CA ALA A 20 13.49 0.14 4.14
C ALA A 20 14.71 1.08 4.04
N GLY A 21 14.53 2.39 4.24
CA GLY A 21 15.58 3.38 4.09
C GLY A 21 15.99 3.62 2.64
N LEU A 22 15.15 3.26 1.67
CA LEU A 22 15.42 3.42 0.24
C LEU A 22 15.14 4.85 -0.25
N ALA A 23 14.32 5.62 0.48
CA ALA A 23 14.04 7.03 0.24
C ALA A 23 13.55 7.70 1.53
N SER A 24 13.60 9.03 1.63
CA SER A 24 12.98 9.77 2.76
C SER A 24 11.53 10.17 2.47
N ALA A 25 11.16 10.29 1.19
CA ALA A 25 9.80 10.46 0.71
C ALA A 25 9.53 9.50 -0.46
N CYS A 26 8.30 9.02 -0.58
CA CYS A 26 7.90 8.12 -1.65
C CYS A 26 6.40 8.25 -1.94
N GLU A 27 6.05 8.41 -3.21
CA GLU A 27 4.70 8.31 -3.74
C GLU A 27 4.59 7.06 -4.62
N VAL A 28 3.45 6.37 -4.52
CA VAL A 28 3.10 5.24 -5.38
C VAL A 28 1.76 5.51 -6.03
N GLN A 29 1.73 5.57 -7.36
CA GLN A 29 0.51 5.76 -8.14
C GLN A 29 0.08 4.46 -8.80
N LEU A 30 -1.21 4.13 -8.70
CA LEU A 30 -1.81 2.95 -9.32
C LEU A 30 -2.97 3.38 -10.21
N SER A 31 -2.93 2.99 -11.49
CA SER A 31 -4.03 3.21 -12.43
C SER A 31 -4.71 1.91 -12.79
N TYR A 32 -6.04 1.89 -12.88
CA TYR A 32 -6.83 0.70 -13.21
C TYR A 32 -7.81 0.99 -14.34
N SER A 33 -8.08 -0.03 -15.15
CA SER A 33 -9.20 -0.04 -16.09
C SER A 33 -10.24 -1.05 -15.62
N ILE A 34 -11.52 -0.72 -15.83
CA ILE A 34 -12.61 -1.64 -15.50
C ILE A 34 -12.45 -2.97 -16.26
N GLY A 35 -12.67 -4.09 -15.57
CA GLY A 35 -12.52 -5.43 -16.15
C GLY A 35 -11.09 -6.00 -16.14
N GLN A 36 -10.06 -5.20 -15.86
CA GLN A 36 -8.68 -5.70 -15.76
C GLN A 36 -8.29 -5.99 -14.30
N ALA A 37 -7.72 -7.17 -14.05
CA ALA A 37 -7.35 -7.59 -12.71
C ALA A 37 -6.07 -6.90 -12.20
N ARG A 38 -5.10 -6.65 -13.09
CA ARG A 38 -3.84 -5.96 -12.76
C ARG A 38 -3.99 -4.45 -13.03
N PRO A 39 -3.24 -3.59 -12.31
CA PRO A 39 -3.18 -2.18 -12.66
C PRO A 39 -2.62 -2.01 -14.09
N VAL A 40 -3.13 -0.99 -14.79
CA VAL A 40 -2.62 -0.54 -16.09
C VAL A 40 -1.22 0.05 -15.93
N SER A 41 -0.98 0.78 -14.85
CA SER A 41 0.33 1.32 -14.51
C SER A 41 0.56 1.36 -13.01
N VAL A 42 1.84 1.19 -12.65
CA VAL A 42 2.37 1.43 -11.31
C VAL A 42 3.56 2.37 -11.47
N GLN A 43 3.49 3.53 -10.83
CA GLN A 43 4.57 4.52 -10.83
C GLN A 43 5.05 4.74 -9.42
N VAL A 44 6.35 5.01 -9.28
CA VAL A 44 7.01 5.37 -8.02
C VAL A 44 7.73 6.68 -8.26
N GLU A 45 7.62 7.61 -7.32
CA GLU A 45 8.33 8.89 -7.31
C GLU A 45 8.93 9.10 -5.91
N THR A 46 10.24 9.37 -5.82
CA THR A 46 10.91 9.62 -4.53
C THR A 46 11.25 11.08 -4.28
N PHE A 47 10.87 11.98 -5.18
CA PHE A 47 11.09 13.42 -5.11
C PHE A 47 12.59 13.76 -4.94
N GLY A 48 13.44 12.99 -5.61
CA GLY A 48 14.91 13.12 -5.52
C GLY A 48 15.53 12.62 -4.22
N THR A 49 14.78 11.94 -3.36
CA THR A 49 15.28 11.43 -2.07
C THR A 49 15.68 9.94 -2.09
N GLY A 50 15.47 9.27 -3.23
CA GLY A 50 15.80 7.87 -3.42
C GLY A 50 17.31 7.58 -3.39
N ARG A 51 17.69 6.46 -2.78
CA ARG A 51 19.06 5.91 -2.82
C ARG A 51 19.35 5.15 -4.12
N VAL A 52 18.30 4.74 -4.83
CA VAL A 52 18.35 4.14 -6.16
C VAL A 52 17.27 4.81 -7.02
N SER A 53 17.33 4.64 -8.34
CA SER A 53 16.38 5.28 -9.24
C SER A 53 14.95 4.82 -9.01
N ASP A 54 14.00 5.73 -9.27
CA ASP A 54 12.57 5.47 -9.14
C ASP A 54 12.11 4.31 -10.04
N THR A 55 12.75 4.12 -11.20
CA THR A 55 12.52 2.96 -12.07
C THR A 55 12.90 1.65 -11.39
N ILE A 56 14.04 1.59 -10.69
CA ILE A 56 14.46 0.38 -9.94
C ILE A 56 13.50 0.13 -8.77
N LEU A 57 13.09 1.18 -8.06
CA LEU A 57 12.11 1.06 -6.98
C LEU A 57 10.76 0.56 -7.50
N ALA A 58 10.28 1.08 -8.63
CA ALA A 58 9.05 0.62 -9.26
C ALA A 58 9.11 -0.87 -9.62
N GLN A 59 10.24 -1.35 -10.14
CA GLN A 59 10.45 -2.77 -10.43
C GLN A 59 10.40 -3.63 -9.16
N ARG A 60 11.10 -3.22 -8.09
CA ARG A 60 11.08 -3.94 -6.79
C ARG A 60 9.69 -3.95 -6.17
N VAL A 61 8.98 -2.83 -6.21
CA VAL A 61 7.60 -2.73 -5.74
C VAL A 61 6.69 -3.67 -6.55
N LEU A 62 6.78 -3.68 -7.88
CA LEU A 62 6.02 -4.60 -8.73
C LEU A 62 6.34 -6.08 -8.48
N ALA A 63 7.59 -6.41 -8.14
CA ALA A 63 8.01 -7.78 -7.87
C ALA A 63 7.45 -8.33 -6.55
N HIS A 64 7.28 -7.47 -5.53
CA HIS A 64 6.97 -7.89 -4.16
C HIS A 64 5.58 -7.51 -3.66
N PHE A 65 4.86 -6.65 -4.38
CA PHE A 65 3.49 -6.23 -4.05
C PHE A 65 2.50 -6.67 -5.13
N ASP A 66 1.47 -7.41 -4.71
CA ASP A 66 0.40 -7.85 -5.60
C ASP A 66 -0.77 -6.84 -5.57
N PHE A 67 -0.78 -5.95 -6.56
CA PHE A 67 -1.80 -4.89 -6.68
C PHE A 67 -3.13 -5.34 -7.30
N ARG A 68 -3.35 -6.65 -7.51
CA ARG A 68 -4.67 -7.12 -7.96
C ARG A 68 -5.71 -6.86 -6.86
N PRO A 69 -6.89 -6.29 -7.13
CA PRO A 69 -7.87 -5.96 -6.09
C PRO A 69 -8.24 -7.14 -5.18
N ALA A 70 -8.37 -8.34 -5.76
CA ALA A 70 -8.64 -9.56 -5.00
C ALA A 70 -7.48 -9.96 -4.08
N ALA A 71 -6.24 -9.75 -4.52
CA ALA A 71 -5.05 -10.01 -3.71
C ALA A 71 -4.93 -9.00 -2.57
N ILE A 72 -5.16 -7.71 -2.83
CA ILE A 72 -5.16 -6.67 -1.80
C ILE A 72 -6.20 -6.98 -0.71
N ILE A 73 -7.44 -7.30 -1.13
CA ILE A 73 -8.53 -7.64 -0.20
C ILE A 73 -8.16 -8.84 0.67
N ARG A 74 -7.54 -9.87 0.08
CA ARG A 74 -7.11 -11.07 0.78
C ARG A 74 -5.96 -10.78 1.74
N ASN A 75 -4.88 -10.16 1.27
CA ASN A 75 -3.67 -9.89 2.05
C ASN A 75 -3.94 -9.00 3.26
N PHE A 76 -4.88 -8.04 3.12
CA PHE A 76 -5.28 -7.16 4.22
C PHE A 76 -6.53 -7.64 4.96
N HIS A 77 -7.07 -8.82 4.62
CA HIS A 77 -8.26 -9.38 5.27
C HIS A 77 -9.48 -8.41 5.30
N LEU A 78 -9.64 -7.56 4.28
CA LEU A 78 -10.56 -6.41 4.30
C LEU A 78 -12.05 -6.78 4.42
N ARG A 79 -12.39 -8.03 4.11
CA ARG A 79 -13.75 -8.59 4.27
C ARG A 79 -14.01 -9.09 5.70
N GLN A 80 -12.96 -9.47 6.42
CA GLN A 80 -13.03 -10.04 7.77
C GLN A 80 -12.85 -8.97 8.85
N LEU A 81 -12.05 -7.93 8.59
CA LEU A 81 -11.85 -6.85 9.57
C LEU A 81 -13.16 -6.27 10.13
N PRO A 82 -14.23 -6.01 9.35
CA PRO A 82 -15.48 -5.48 9.91
C PRO A 82 -16.12 -6.35 10.98
N SER A 83 -16.00 -7.68 10.90
CA SER A 83 -16.58 -8.59 11.91
C SER A 83 -15.74 -8.67 13.18
N GLN A 84 -14.46 -8.29 13.12
CA GLN A 84 -13.54 -8.38 14.27
C GLN A 84 -13.69 -7.23 15.27
N TYR A 85 -14.33 -6.12 14.88
CA TYR A 85 -14.44 -4.92 15.74
C TYR A 85 -15.90 -4.58 16.04
N ARG A 86 -16.28 -4.65 17.33
CA ARG A 86 -17.55 -4.08 17.80
C ARG A 86 -17.60 -2.59 17.45
N GLY A 87 -18.71 -2.14 16.86
CA GLY A 87 -18.89 -0.76 16.40
C GLY A 87 -18.44 -0.47 14.95
N GLY A 88 -17.86 -1.45 14.26
CA GLY A 88 -17.55 -1.40 12.83
C GLY A 88 -16.17 -0.85 12.50
N PHE A 89 -15.32 -1.67 11.89
CA PHE A 89 -13.94 -1.33 11.53
C PHE A 89 -13.82 -0.03 10.72
N TYR A 90 -14.55 0.10 9.61
CA TYR A 90 -14.45 1.27 8.73
C TYR A 90 -14.99 2.56 9.36
N ARG A 91 -15.86 2.48 10.37
CA ARG A 91 -16.35 3.68 11.10
C ARG A 91 -15.21 4.37 11.85
N ARG A 92 -14.26 3.59 12.39
CA ARG A 92 -13.08 4.11 13.08
C ARG A 92 -12.11 4.85 12.15
N LEU A 93 -12.17 4.56 10.85
CA LEU A 93 -11.36 5.18 9.80
C LEU A 93 -12.02 6.44 9.22
N ALA A 94 -13.29 6.70 9.52
CA ALA A 94 -14.02 7.84 8.99
C ALA A 94 -13.62 9.18 9.65
N ALA A 95 -12.93 9.13 10.80
CA ALA A 95 -12.43 10.29 11.51
C ALA A 95 -10.93 10.14 11.81
N TYR A 96 -10.21 11.26 11.81
CA TYR A 96 -8.77 11.34 12.09
C TYR A 96 -7.89 10.56 11.10
N GLY A 97 -8.36 10.37 9.87
CA GLY A 97 -7.58 9.80 8.76
C GLY A 97 -7.53 8.27 8.72
N GLN A 98 -7.23 7.76 7.52
CA GLN A 98 -7.15 6.33 7.22
C GLN A 98 -5.71 5.78 7.19
N VAL A 99 -4.73 6.68 7.28
CA VAL A 99 -3.29 6.40 7.20
C VAL A 99 -2.57 7.05 8.38
N GLY A 100 -1.40 6.54 8.74
CA GLY A 100 -0.62 7.02 9.90
C GLY A 100 -1.22 6.68 11.27
N ARG A 101 -2.32 5.93 11.32
CA ARG A 101 -3.04 5.53 12.54
C ARG A 101 -2.46 4.25 13.15
N MET A 102 -1.32 4.38 13.80
CA MET A 102 -0.61 3.25 14.44
C MET A 102 -1.40 2.63 15.60
N ASP A 103 -2.29 3.42 16.23
CA ASP A 103 -3.20 2.98 17.30
C ASP A 103 -4.24 1.94 16.83
N LEU A 104 -4.48 1.83 15.52
CA LEU A 104 -5.50 0.94 14.96
C LEU A 104 -4.94 -0.39 14.42
N GLY A 105 -3.60 -0.55 14.35
CA GLY A 105 -2.99 -1.78 13.85
C GLY A 105 -3.33 -2.11 12.39
N LEU A 106 -3.50 -1.08 11.54
CA LEU A 106 -3.96 -1.24 10.16
C LEU A 106 -2.97 -2.05 9.31
N PRO A 107 -3.44 -3.02 8.51
CA PRO A 107 -2.54 -3.89 7.76
C PRO A 107 -1.72 -3.12 6.71
N TRP A 108 -2.25 -2.07 6.11
CA TRP A 108 -1.51 -1.22 5.17
C TRP A 108 -0.53 -0.24 5.84
N GLU A 109 -0.50 -0.17 7.17
CA GLU A 109 0.52 0.59 7.91
C GLU A 109 1.69 -0.30 8.37
N ARG A 110 1.67 -1.60 8.05
CA ARG A 110 2.77 -2.52 8.38
C ARG A 110 3.97 -2.29 7.48
N THR A 111 5.17 -2.52 8.02
CA THR A 111 6.46 -2.43 7.32
C THR A 111 7.08 -3.81 7.13
N ASP A 112 6.24 -4.80 6.81
CA ASP A 112 6.54 -6.22 6.71
C ASP A 112 7.19 -6.65 5.37
N ARG A 113 7.35 -5.71 4.43
CA ARG A 113 7.92 -5.93 3.10
C ARG A 113 9.27 -5.25 2.90
N THR A 114 9.79 -4.58 3.92
CA THR A 114 11.07 -3.84 3.87
C THR A 114 12.23 -4.72 3.42
N ALA A 115 12.40 -5.90 4.02
CA ALA A 115 13.49 -6.83 3.68
C ALA A 115 13.45 -7.28 2.20
N LEU A 116 12.25 -7.46 1.64
CA LEU A 116 12.09 -7.86 0.23
C LEU A 116 12.51 -6.75 -0.73
N LEU A 117 12.41 -5.49 -0.33
CA LEU A 117 12.80 -4.35 -1.16
C LEU A 117 14.32 -4.07 -1.17
N LEU A 118 15.06 -4.69 -0.25
CA LEU A 118 16.52 -4.54 -0.13
C LEU A 118 17.28 -5.55 -0.97
N ALA A 119 16.66 -6.67 -1.32
CA ALA A 119 17.18 -7.66 -2.28
C ALA A 119 17.24 -7.09 -3.71
#